data_AF-A0A7S3T0P9-F1
#
_entry.id   AF-A0A7S3T0P9-F1
#
_cell.length_a   1.000
_cell.length_b   1.000
_cell.length_c   1.000
_cell.angle_alpha   90.00
_cell.angle_beta   90.00
_cell.angle_gamma   90.00
#
_symmetry.space_group_name_H-M   'P 1'
#
loop_
_entity.id
_entity.type
_entity.pdbx_description
1 polymer ?
#
loop_
_entity_poly.entity_id
_entity_poly.type
_entity_poly.pdbx_seq_one_letter_code
_entity_poly.pdbx_strand_id
1 'polypeptide(L)'
;MVRSGLDSKQVEAIDGGIPTVSPYRLAAHLTCAFGIFSVLLHTSLGILQPRVAEAVALPSLRPLQQRVRGLALLVGVTAISGAFVAGRQAGFAFNTFPLMEGRLVPEGYMELRPLYRNFFESVPSVQLHHRALALTTLASVSGVWVWVQAMPLPPQLRLATDLLLLAAWGQVGLGVATLVNCVPVHLGSAHQAGALSLFSVVLFTLHSCRAPAQAGKLAARIGQRVAVA
;
A
#
# COMPACT_ATOMS: atom_id res chain seq x y z
N MET A 1 32.05 -20.49 -21.79
CA MET A 1 30.70 -20.64 -21.19
C MET A 1 30.86 -20.80 -19.68
N VAL A 2 30.29 -19.89 -18.89
CA VAL A 2 30.29 -19.98 -17.43
C VAL A 2 29.28 -21.05 -17.02
N ARG A 3 29.71 -22.05 -16.25
CA ARG A 3 28.82 -23.08 -15.68
C ARG A 3 27.85 -22.40 -14.72
N SER A 4 26.55 -22.71 -14.81
CA SER A 4 25.49 -22.02 -14.05
C SER A 4 25.58 -22.20 -12.52
N GLY A 5 26.45 -23.09 -12.03
CA GLY A 5 26.58 -23.39 -10.60
C GLY A 5 25.36 -24.10 -10.00
N LEU A 6 24.35 -24.41 -10.82
CA LEU A 6 23.16 -25.13 -10.42
C LEU A 6 23.45 -26.64 -10.50
N ASP A 7 23.27 -27.33 -9.38
CA ASP A 7 23.31 -28.79 -9.36
C ASP A 7 22.13 -29.33 -10.18
N SER A 8 22.40 -30.14 -11.19
CA SER A 8 21.38 -30.72 -12.07
C SER A 8 20.33 -31.51 -11.29
N LYS A 9 20.71 -32.09 -10.14
CA LYS A 9 19.77 -32.77 -9.23
C LYS A 9 18.80 -31.80 -8.54
N GLN A 10 19.24 -30.58 -8.26
CA GLN A 10 18.36 -29.54 -7.69
C GLN A 10 17.40 -29.00 -8.74
N VAL A 11 17.83 -28.90 -10.00
CA VAL A 11 16.98 -28.47 -11.12
C VAL A 11 15.92 -29.52 -11.45
N GLU A 12 16.27 -30.81 -11.43
CA GLU A 12 15.32 -31.93 -11.61
C GLU A 12 14.35 -32.11 -10.43
N ALA A 13 14.75 -31.72 -9.22
CA ALA A 13 13.88 -31.76 -8.03
C ALA A 13 12.86 -30.61 -7.96
N ILE A 14 13.00 -29.59 -8.81
CA ILE A 14 12.05 -28.48 -8.94
C ILE A 14 11.00 -28.91 -9.96
N ASP A 15 9.72 -28.86 -9.58
CA ASP A 15 8.56 -29.18 -10.42
C ASP A 15 8.64 -28.45 -11.79
N GLY A 16 9.05 -29.17 -12.84
CA GLY A 16 9.27 -28.62 -14.18
C GLY A 16 10.47 -27.68 -14.35
N GLY A 17 11.39 -27.59 -13.39
CA GLY A 17 12.58 -26.73 -13.45
C GLY A 17 12.31 -25.23 -13.26
N ILE A 18 11.10 -24.83 -12.86
CA ILE A 18 10.71 -23.42 -12.65
C ILE A 18 11.07 -22.99 -11.22
N PRO A 19 12.06 -22.10 -11.02
CA PRO A 19 12.45 -21.68 -9.68
C PRO A 19 11.31 -20.91 -8.99
N THR A 20 10.80 -21.47 -7.90
CA THR A 20 9.78 -20.82 -7.06
C THR A 20 10.43 -20.09 -5.88
N VAL A 21 9.81 -19.01 -5.41
CA VAL A 21 10.23 -18.30 -4.20
C VAL A 21 9.26 -18.58 -3.07
N SER A 22 9.78 -18.80 -1.86
CA SER A 22 8.92 -18.95 -0.69
C SER A 22 8.08 -17.67 -0.48
N PRO A 23 6.77 -17.79 -0.23
CA PRO A 23 5.90 -16.64 0.00
C PRO A 23 6.37 -15.80 1.19
N TYR A 24 6.94 -16.43 2.21
CA TYR A 24 7.53 -15.77 3.37
C TYR A 24 8.72 -14.89 3.00
N ARG A 25 9.62 -15.40 2.14
CA ARG A 25 10.76 -14.63 1.65
C ARG A 25 10.34 -13.47 0.76
N LEU A 26 9.35 -13.70 -0.12
CA LEU A 26 8.82 -12.66 -0.98
C LEU A 26 8.16 -11.54 -0.16
N ALA A 27 7.33 -11.90 0.83
CA ALA A 27 6.71 -10.95 1.74
C ALA A 27 7.74 -10.18 2.58
N ALA A 28 8.75 -10.86 3.11
CA ALA A 28 9.83 -10.22 3.85
C ALA A 28 10.62 -9.23 2.97
N HIS A 29 10.98 -9.63 1.74
CA HIS A 29 11.66 -8.76 0.79
C HIS A 29 10.84 -7.51 0.46
N LEU A 30 9.55 -7.68 0.12
CA LEU A 30 8.65 -6.57 -0.18
C LEU A 30 8.50 -5.62 1.02
N THR A 31 8.38 -6.18 2.24
CA THR A 31 8.28 -5.40 3.48
C THR A 31 9.53 -4.54 3.69
N CYS A 32 10.72 -5.14 3.54
CA CYS A 32 11.98 -4.40 3.65
C CYS A 32 12.09 -3.31 2.58
N ALA A 33 11.71 -3.61 1.33
CA ALA A 33 11.71 -2.64 0.25
C ALA A 33 10.80 -1.43 0.55
N PHE A 34 9.56 -1.68 0.99
CA PHE A 34 8.63 -0.62 1.37
C PHE A 34 9.13 0.18 2.60
N GLY A 35 9.74 -0.48 3.57
CA GLY A 35 10.35 0.17 4.73
C GLY A 35 11.48 1.12 4.35
N ILE A 36 12.45 0.65 3.56
CA ILE A 36 13.56 1.47 3.06
C ILE A 36 13.03 2.62 2.21
N PHE A 37 12.12 2.33 1.27
CA PHE A 37 11.50 3.34 0.42
C PHE A 37 10.77 4.41 1.23
N SER A 38 10.07 4.03 2.30
CA SER A 38 9.38 4.98 3.19
C SER A 38 10.36 5.98 3.81
N VAL A 39 11.51 5.51 4.29
CA VAL A 39 12.55 6.36 4.90
C VAL A 39 13.15 7.29 3.86
N LEU A 40 13.46 6.79 2.66
CA LEU A 40 13.99 7.58 1.56
C LEU A 40 13.00 8.66 1.14
N LEU A 41 11.74 8.28 0.84
CA LEU A 41 10.71 9.22 0.43
C LEU A 41 10.42 10.27 1.52
N HIS A 42 10.37 9.85 2.79
CA HIS A 42 10.19 10.78 3.91
C HIS A 42 11.29 11.83 3.97
N THR A 43 12.54 11.39 3.81
CA THR A 43 13.72 12.26 3.83
C THR A 43 13.73 13.19 2.63
N SER A 44 13.51 12.67 1.43
CA SER A 44 13.44 13.46 0.19
C SER A 44 12.35 14.53 0.25
N LEU A 45 11.13 14.18 0.69
CA LEU A 45 10.06 15.17 0.87
C LEU A 45 10.42 16.21 1.93
N GLY A 46 11.10 15.81 3.01
CA GLY A 46 11.59 16.74 4.04
C GLY A 46 12.58 17.78 3.53
N ILE A 47 13.43 17.40 2.56
CA ILE A 47 14.41 18.29 1.93
C ILE A 47 13.73 19.16 0.87
N LEU A 48 12.89 18.58 0.01
CA LEU A 48 12.26 19.28 -1.12
C LEU A 48 11.12 20.22 -0.70
N GLN A 49 10.44 19.91 0.40
CA GLN A 49 9.33 20.70 0.93
C GLN A 49 9.61 21.09 2.40
N PRO A 50 10.60 21.97 2.64
CA PRO A 50 10.89 22.42 3.99
C PRO A 50 9.67 23.13 4.56
N ARG A 51 9.46 22.96 5.88
CA ARG A 51 8.29 23.55 6.56
C ARG A 51 8.38 25.07 6.54
N VAL A 52 7.57 25.71 5.71
CA VAL A 52 7.47 27.18 5.69
C VAL A 52 6.76 27.65 6.96
N ALA A 53 7.26 28.75 7.52
CA ALA A 53 6.85 29.33 8.79
C ALA A 53 5.46 30.00 8.79
N GLU A 54 4.92 30.28 7.61
CA GLU A 54 3.70 31.06 7.42
C GLU A 54 2.46 30.24 7.77
N ALA A 55 2.14 30.22 9.05
CA ALA A 55 0.94 29.61 9.57
C ALA A 55 -0.26 30.55 9.36
N VAL A 56 -0.96 30.40 8.25
CA VAL A 56 -2.41 30.64 8.24
C VAL A 56 -3.00 29.77 9.36
N ALA A 57 -3.93 30.31 10.15
CA ALA A 57 -4.59 29.63 11.26
C ALA A 57 -5.40 28.42 10.75
N LEU A 58 -4.72 27.32 10.48
CA LEU A 58 -5.34 26.09 9.98
C LEU A 58 -6.04 25.36 11.14
N PRO A 59 -7.22 24.77 10.90
CA PRO A 59 -7.85 23.86 11.84
C PRO A 59 -6.88 22.72 12.21
N SER A 60 -7.05 22.14 13.39
CA SER A 60 -6.25 20.99 13.82
C SER A 60 -6.39 19.82 12.83
N LEU A 61 -5.33 19.58 12.04
CA LEU A 61 -5.26 18.43 11.12
C LEU A 61 -4.96 17.10 11.82
N ARG A 62 -4.90 17.07 13.16
CA ARG A 62 -4.57 15.85 13.93
C ARG A 62 -5.51 14.67 13.62
N PRO A 63 -6.84 14.83 13.55
CA PRO A 63 -7.73 13.70 13.24
C PRO A 63 -7.48 13.13 11.84
N LEU A 64 -7.24 14.01 10.86
CA LEU A 64 -6.88 13.60 9.50
C LEU A 64 -5.54 12.88 9.48
N GLN A 65 -4.53 13.41 10.17
CA GLN A 65 -3.22 12.78 10.27
C GLN A 65 -3.31 11.37 10.86
N GLN A 66 -4.12 11.16 11.90
CA GLN A 66 -4.32 9.84 12.50
C GLN A 66 -5.00 8.87 11.52
N ARG A 67 -6.05 9.32 10.82
CA ARG A 67 -6.73 8.52 9.80
C ARG A 67 -5.77 8.15 8.66
N VAL A 68 -4.98 9.09 8.14
CA VAL A 68 -4.01 8.84 7.07
C VAL A 68 -2.89 7.90 7.53
N ARG A 69 -2.45 7.95 8.80
CA ARG A 69 -1.54 6.93 9.35
C ARG A 69 -2.17 5.54 9.36
N GLY A 70 -3.45 5.46 9.73
CA GLY A 70 -4.23 4.22 9.65
C GLY A 70 -4.31 3.69 8.21
N LEU A 71 -4.58 4.58 7.24
CA LEU A 71 -4.57 4.23 5.82
C LEU A 71 -3.19 3.76 5.35
N ALA A 72 -2.11 4.41 5.76
CA ALA A 72 -0.75 3.99 5.38
C ALA A 72 -0.43 2.58 5.89
N LEU A 73 -0.82 2.27 7.13
CA LEU A 73 -0.71 0.91 7.68
C LEU A 73 -1.55 -0.08 6.88
N LEU A 74 -2.82 0.24 6.61
CA LEU A 74 -3.75 -0.63 5.90
C LEU A 74 -3.29 -0.91 4.45
N VAL A 75 -2.81 0.12 3.73
CA VAL A 75 -2.22 -0.01 2.40
C VAL A 75 -0.97 -0.91 2.45
N GLY A 76 -0.09 -0.70 3.44
CA GLY A 76 1.10 -1.54 3.63
C GLY A 76 0.75 -3.01 3.89
N VAL A 77 -0.18 -3.28 4.80
CA VAL A 77 -0.69 -4.64 5.07
C VAL A 77 -1.31 -5.27 3.83
N THR A 78 -2.08 -4.50 3.06
CA THR A 78 -2.68 -4.97 1.80
C THR A 78 -1.61 -5.32 0.78
N ALA A 79 -0.57 -4.49 0.61
CA ALA A 79 0.55 -4.78 -0.29
C ALA A 79 1.32 -6.05 0.14
N ILE A 80 1.59 -6.22 1.43
CA ILE A 80 2.25 -7.42 1.98
C ILE A 80 1.40 -8.67 1.76
N SER A 81 0.08 -8.60 1.98
CA SER A 81 -0.81 -9.73 1.69
C SER A 81 -0.77 -10.15 0.21
N GLY A 82 -0.56 -9.19 -0.72
CA GLY A 82 -0.36 -9.47 -2.14
C GLY A 82 0.91 -10.26 -2.44
N ALA A 83 1.97 -10.12 -1.64
CA ALA A 83 3.17 -10.95 -1.77
C ALA A 83 2.91 -12.42 -1.42
N PHE A 84 2.00 -12.72 -0.47
CA PHE A 84 1.58 -14.09 -0.20
C PHE A 84 0.77 -14.66 -1.36
N VAL A 85 -0.12 -13.87 -1.97
CA VAL A 85 -0.86 -14.26 -3.19
C VAL A 85 0.10 -14.60 -4.34
N ALA A 86 1.08 -13.75 -4.61
CA ALA A 86 2.08 -13.96 -5.65
C ALA A 86 2.96 -15.19 -5.34
N GLY A 87 3.47 -15.31 -4.11
CA GLY A 87 4.36 -16.40 -3.70
C GLY A 87 3.68 -17.77 -3.65
N ARG A 88 2.37 -17.82 -3.40
CA ARG A 88 1.57 -19.05 -3.48
C ARG A 88 0.98 -19.30 -4.88
N GLN A 89 1.24 -18.41 -5.84
CA GLN A 89 0.63 -18.45 -7.18
C GLN A 89 -0.91 -18.47 -7.12
N ALA A 90 -1.49 -17.93 -6.04
CA ALA A 90 -2.93 -17.98 -5.80
C ALA A 90 -3.73 -17.15 -6.82
N GLY A 91 -3.06 -16.21 -7.49
CA GLY A 91 -3.62 -15.44 -8.60
C GLY A 91 -4.11 -16.27 -9.78
N PHE A 92 -3.65 -17.52 -9.96
CA PHE A 92 -4.10 -18.42 -11.02
C PHE A 92 -5.25 -19.35 -10.61
N ALA A 93 -5.66 -19.34 -9.33
CA ALA A 93 -6.61 -20.32 -8.81
C ALA A 93 -8.08 -19.85 -8.83
N PHE A 94 -8.32 -18.54 -8.79
CA PHE A 94 -9.67 -17.98 -8.67
C PHE A 94 -9.80 -16.75 -9.57
N ASN A 95 -10.07 -16.90 -10.85
CA ASN A 95 -9.99 -15.78 -11.81
C ASN A 95 -11.31 -15.03 -12.04
N THR A 96 -12.33 -15.30 -11.22
CA THR A 96 -13.57 -14.52 -11.17
C THR A 96 -13.52 -13.43 -10.08
N PHE A 97 -14.31 -12.37 -10.27
CA PHE A 97 -14.52 -11.30 -9.29
C PHE A 97 -15.98 -10.79 -9.38
N PRO A 98 -16.67 -10.46 -8.26
CA PRO A 98 -16.18 -10.40 -6.88
C PRO A 98 -16.10 -11.77 -6.19
N LEU A 99 -16.90 -12.74 -6.63
CA LEU A 99 -16.94 -14.09 -6.07
C LEU A 99 -15.72 -14.92 -6.51
N MET A 100 -15.42 -15.96 -5.73
CA MET A 100 -14.37 -16.95 -6.00
C MET A 100 -15.04 -18.27 -6.37
N GLU A 101 -15.06 -18.61 -7.66
CA GLU A 101 -15.78 -19.78 -8.19
C GLU A 101 -17.25 -19.82 -7.72
N GLY A 102 -17.94 -18.69 -7.83
CA GLY A 102 -19.35 -18.55 -7.44
C GLY A 102 -19.61 -18.50 -5.93
N ARG A 103 -18.59 -18.56 -5.07
CA ARG A 103 -18.73 -18.50 -3.61
C ARG A 103 -18.06 -17.25 -3.02
N LEU A 104 -18.59 -16.77 -1.89
CA LEU A 104 -17.95 -15.70 -1.12
C LEU A 104 -16.76 -16.22 -0.31
N VAL A 105 -16.93 -17.39 0.32
CA VAL A 105 -15.86 -18.14 0.97
C VAL A 105 -15.59 -19.37 0.10
N PRO A 106 -14.40 -19.51 -0.50
CA PRO A 106 -14.08 -20.63 -1.35
C PRO A 106 -13.97 -21.93 -0.54
N GLU A 107 -14.17 -23.06 -1.22
CA GLU A 107 -13.81 -24.38 -0.67
C GLU A 107 -12.29 -24.41 -0.38
N GLY A 108 -11.87 -25.21 0.60
CA GLY A 108 -10.45 -25.22 1.01
C GLY A 108 -10.00 -24.11 1.96
N TYR A 109 -10.88 -23.16 2.34
CA TYR A 109 -10.49 -21.99 3.13
C TYR A 109 -9.83 -22.32 4.49
N MET A 110 -10.12 -23.46 5.11
CA MET A 110 -9.59 -23.79 6.45
C MET A 110 -9.14 -25.25 6.61
N GLU A 111 -8.60 -25.82 5.53
CA GLU A 111 -8.24 -27.24 5.48
C GLU A 111 -6.84 -27.54 6.05
N LEU A 112 -5.90 -26.59 5.97
CA LEU A 112 -4.54 -26.83 6.46
C LEU A 112 -4.50 -27.02 7.99
N ARG A 113 -3.57 -27.86 8.44
CA ARG A 113 -3.22 -28.06 9.84
C ARG A 113 -1.72 -27.81 10.06
N PRO A 114 -1.33 -27.14 11.17
CA PRO A 114 -2.15 -26.40 12.12
C PRO A 114 -2.93 -25.22 11.49
N LEU A 115 -4.03 -24.80 12.12
CA LEU A 115 -5.01 -23.88 11.55
C LEU A 115 -4.42 -22.53 11.11
N TYR A 116 -3.43 -21.99 11.83
CA TYR A 116 -2.81 -20.70 11.49
C TYR A 116 -2.15 -20.67 10.10
N ARG A 117 -1.77 -21.83 9.55
CA ARG A 117 -1.15 -21.91 8.22
C ARG A 117 -2.10 -21.48 7.11
N ASN A 118 -3.40 -21.62 7.30
CA ASN A 118 -4.38 -21.19 6.29
C ASN A 118 -4.24 -19.70 5.98
N PHE A 119 -3.91 -18.85 6.95
CA PHE A 119 -3.77 -17.40 6.73
C PHE A 119 -2.59 -17.02 5.81
N PHE A 120 -1.62 -17.90 5.59
CA PHE A 120 -0.39 -17.58 4.86
C PHE A 120 -0.07 -18.54 3.71
N GLU A 121 -0.56 -19.78 3.77
CA GLU A 121 -0.16 -20.86 2.86
C GLU A 121 -1.32 -21.44 2.05
N SER A 122 -2.57 -21.30 2.55
CA SER A 122 -3.73 -21.80 1.83
C SER A 122 -4.09 -20.84 0.70
N VAL A 123 -4.01 -21.34 -0.54
CA VAL A 123 -4.35 -20.61 -1.77
C VAL A 123 -5.73 -19.92 -1.70
N PRO A 124 -6.84 -20.62 -1.35
CA PRO A 124 -8.14 -19.97 -1.18
C PRO A 124 -8.15 -18.85 -0.14
N SER A 125 -7.51 -19.06 1.01
CA SER A 125 -7.55 -18.12 2.12
C SER A 125 -6.74 -16.86 1.84
N VAL A 126 -5.50 -16.99 1.36
CA VAL A 126 -4.65 -15.82 1.05
C VAL A 126 -5.27 -14.96 -0.05
N GLN A 127 -5.91 -15.59 -1.04
CA GLN A 127 -6.61 -14.91 -2.12
C GLN A 127 -7.83 -14.14 -1.60
N LEU A 128 -8.65 -14.77 -0.75
CA LEU A 128 -9.81 -14.14 -0.14
C LEU A 128 -9.39 -12.96 0.76
N HIS A 129 -8.40 -13.17 1.63
CA HIS A 129 -7.89 -12.14 2.55
C HIS A 129 -7.36 -10.94 1.80
N HIS A 130 -6.58 -11.15 0.75
CA HIS A 130 -6.07 -10.04 -0.07
C HIS A 130 -7.19 -9.24 -0.74
N ARG A 131 -8.21 -9.91 -1.31
CA ARG A 131 -9.39 -9.24 -1.89
C ARG A 131 -10.15 -8.42 -0.85
N ALA A 132 -10.39 -9.01 0.32
CA ALA A 132 -11.09 -8.33 1.42
C ALA A 132 -10.30 -7.10 1.90
N LEU A 133 -8.98 -7.22 2.06
CA LEU A 133 -8.10 -6.10 2.41
C LEU A 133 -8.09 -5.01 1.32
N ALA A 134 -8.05 -5.38 0.03
CA ALA A 134 -8.10 -4.43 -1.08
C ALA A 134 -9.41 -3.62 -1.08
N LEU A 135 -10.56 -4.29 -0.94
CA LEU A 135 -11.87 -3.62 -0.87
C LEU A 135 -12.01 -2.76 0.40
N THR A 136 -11.53 -3.26 1.54
CA THR A 136 -11.51 -2.49 2.80
C THR A 136 -10.63 -1.24 2.69
N THR A 137 -9.48 -1.36 2.02
CA THR A 137 -8.59 -0.22 1.74
C THR A 137 -9.27 0.81 0.88
N LEU A 138 -9.89 0.39 -0.23
CA LEU A 138 -10.61 1.28 -1.14
C LEU A 138 -11.76 1.99 -0.43
N ALA A 139 -12.56 1.26 0.36
CA ALA A 139 -13.66 1.82 1.12
C ALA A 139 -13.16 2.82 2.17
N SER A 140 -12.07 2.51 2.87
CA SER A 140 -11.47 3.39 3.90
C SER A 140 -10.90 4.67 3.27
N VAL A 141 -10.20 4.56 2.14
CA VAL A 141 -9.69 5.71 1.39
C VAL A 141 -10.85 6.58 0.90
N SER A 142 -11.86 5.97 0.30
CA SER A 142 -13.04 6.69 -0.21
C SER A 142 -13.80 7.39 0.93
N GLY A 143 -13.96 6.73 2.07
CA GLY A 143 -14.61 7.32 3.24
C GLY A 143 -13.83 8.52 3.81
N VAL A 144 -12.50 8.43 3.89
CA VAL A 144 -11.66 9.58 4.27
C VAL A 144 -11.76 10.69 3.24
N TRP A 145 -11.75 10.38 1.95
CA TRP A 145 -11.90 11.36 0.88
C TRP A 145 -13.22 12.13 1.00
N VAL A 146 -14.36 11.43 1.11
CA VAL A 146 -15.68 12.06 1.30
C VAL A 146 -15.68 12.96 2.54
N TRP A 147 -15.12 12.48 3.65
CA TRP A 147 -15.05 13.23 4.90
C TRP A 147 -14.24 14.53 4.79
N VAL A 148 -13.15 14.55 4.01
CA VAL A 148 -12.35 15.76 3.84
C VAL A 148 -12.93 16.77 2.85
N GLN A 149 -13.91 16.40 2.02
CA GLN A 149 -14.55 17.34 1.08
C GLN A 149 -15.27 18.49 1.81
N ALA A 150 -15.78 18.24 3.01
CA ALA A 150 -16.41 19.26 3.85
C ALA A 150 -15.41 20.15 4.61
N MET A 151 -14.10 19.92 4.48
CA MET A 151 -13.06 20.62 5.25
C MET A 151 -12.36 21.70 4.42
N PRO A 152 -11.98 22.84 5.02
CA PRO A 152 -11.09 23.79 4.38
C PRO A 152 -9.64 23.26 4.40
N LEU A 153 -9.27 22.48 3.38
CA LEU A 153 -7.90 21.96 3.22
C LEU A 153 -7.01 22.91 2.39
N PRO A 154 -5.72 23.04 2.73
CA PRO A 154 -4.73 23.66 1.85
C PRO A 154 -4.69 22.98 0.47
N PRO A 155 -4.38 23.70 -0.62
CA PRO A 155 -4.38 23.15 -1.98
C PRO A 155 -3.55 21.88 -2.15
N GLN A 156 -2.36 21.83 -1.55
CA GLN A 156 -1.49 20.65 -1.60
C GLN A 156 -2.13 19.43 -0.92
N LEU A 157 -2.80 19.63 0.22
CA LEU A 157 -3.44 18.54 0.94
C LEU A 157 -4.70 18.05 0.22
N ARG A 158 -5.44 18.95 -0.42
CA ARG A 158 -6.56 18.58 -1.32
C ARG A 158 -6.06 17.71 -2.47
N LEU A 159 -5.03 18.17 -3.18
CA LEU A 159 -4.40 17.41 -4.26
C LEU A 159 -3.93 16.03 -3.77
N ALA A 160 -3.27 15.97 -2.62
CA ALA A 160 -2.80 14.71 -2.05
C ALA A 160 -3.96 13.73 -1.77
N THR A 161 -5.09 14.20 -1.23
CA THR A 161 -6.26 13.36 -0.97
C THR A 161 -6.96 12.91 -2.26
N ASP A 162 -7.01 13.75 -3.29
CA ASP A 162 -7.59 13.40 -4.59
C ASP A 162 -6.73 12.35 -5.32
N LEU A 163 -5.40 12.54 -5.31
CA LEU A 163 -4.45 11.57 -5.83
C LEU A 163 -4.54 10.24 -5.08
N LEU A 164 -4.74 10.27 -3.77
CA LEU A 164 -4.88 9.06 -2.95
C LEU A 164 -6.11 8.26 -3.36
N LEU A 165 -7.24 8.94 -3.59
CA LEU A 165 -8.47 8.30 -4.09
C LEU A 165 -8.24 7.68 -5.47
N LEU A 166 -7.68 8.45 -6.40
CA LEU A 166 -7.41 7.99 -7.77
C LEU A 166 -6.47 6.78 -7.78
N ALA A 167 -5.39 6.84 -7.01
CA ALA A 167 -4.44 5.74 -6.89
C ALA A 167 -5.08 4.48 -6.28
N ALA A 168 -5.98 4.63 -5.29
CA ALA A 168 -6.66 3.49 -4.67
C ALA A 168 -7.63 2.81 -5.66
N TRP A 169 -8.44 3.58 -6.37
CA TRP A 169 -9.32 3.07 -7.42
C TRP A 169 -8.54 2.41 -8.56
N GLY A 170 -7.50 3.09 -9.05
CA GLY A 170 -6.63 2.57 -10.08
C GLY A 170 -5.96 1.26 -9.66
N GLN A 171 -5.49 1.16 -8.41
CA GLN A 171 -4.83 -0.03 -7.89
C GLN A 171 -5.78 -1.22 -7.76
N VAL A 172 -7.00 -1.01 -7.27
CA VAL A 172 -8.01 -2.08 -7.20
C VAL A 172 -8.44 -2.50 -8.60
N GLY A 173 -8.70 -1.55 -9.51
CA GLY A 173 -9.03 -1.84 -10.90
C GLY A 173 -7.93 -2.66 -11.59
N LEU A 174 -6.66 -2.27 -11.40
CA LEU A 174 -5.51 -3.00 -11.93
C LEU A 174 -5.35 -4.39 -11.28
N GLY A 175 -5.67 -4.54 -9.99
CA GLY A 175 -5.69 -5.83 -9.31
C GLY A 175 -6.74 -6.78 -9.88
N VAL A 176 -7.96 -6.28 -10.10
CA VAL A 176 -9.04 -7.02 -10.76
C VAL A 176 -8.67 -7.37 -12.20
N ALA A 177 -8.08 -6.44 -12.95
CA ALA A 177 -7.61 -6.71 -14.31
C ALA A 177 -6.52 -7.80 -14.34
N THR A 178 -5.54 -7.72 -13.43
CA THR A 178 -4.50 -8.74 -13.25
C THR A 178 -5.13 -10.10 -12.97
N LEU A 179 -6.10 -10.14 -12.08
CA LEU A 179 -6.78 -11.35 -11.66
C LEU A 179 -7.58 -11.98 -12.81
N VAL A 180 -8.49 -11.23 -13.44
CA VAL A 180 -9.41 -11.77 -14.45
C VAL A 180 -8.69 -12.20 -15.73
N ASN A 181 -7.53 -11.60 -16.02
CA ASN A 181 -6.69 -11.98 -17.16
C ASN A 181 -5.64 -13.06 -16.82
N CYS A 182 -5.77 -13.75 -15.68
CA CYS A 182 -4.88 -14.83 -15.27
C CYS A 182 -3.41 -14.40 -15.08
N VAL A 183 -3.20 -13.27 -14.41
CA VAL A 183 -1.89 -12.77 -13.94
C VAL A 183 -0.82 -12.69 -15.05
N PRO A 184 -1.10 -12.02 -16.19
CA PRO A 184 -0.06 -11.84 -17.19
C PRO A 184 1.02 -10.95 -16.60
N VAL A 185 2.29 -11.26 -16.89
CA VAL A 185 3.46 -10.65 -16.21
C VAL A 185 3.40 -9.13 -16.20
N HIS A 186 3.03 -8.51 -17.32
CA HIS A 186 2.94 -7.05 -17.42
C HIS A 186 1.88 -6.44 -16.48
N LEU A 187 0.70 -7.06 -16.33
CA LEU A 187 -0.31 -6.60 -15.38
C LEU A 187 0.13 -6.88 -13.93
N GLY A 188 0.71 -8.04 -13.66
CA GLY A 188 1.26 -8.37 -12.34
C GLY A 188 2.34 -7.38 -11.90
N SER A 189 3.28 -7.05 -12.77
CA SER A 189 4.33 -6.05 -12.52
C SER A 189 3.74 -4.64 -12.39
N ALA A 190 2.80 -4.25 -13.26
CA ALA A 190 2.11 -2.98 -13.15
C ALA A 190 1.36 -2.86 -11.81
N HIS A 191 0.72 -3.94 -11.34
CA HIS A 191 0.01 -3.98 -10.07
C HIS A 191 0.95 -3.81 -8.88
N GLN A 192 2.15 -4.41 -8.90
CA GLN A 192 3.17 -4.18 -7.87
C GLN A 192 3.68 -2.73 -7.87
N ALA A 193 3.95 -2.16 -9.05
CA ALA A 193 4.34 -0.76 -9.20
C ALA A 193 3.22 0.20 -8.73
N GLY A 194 1.97 -0.13 -9.04
CA GLY A 194 0.79 0.60 -8.59
C GLY A 194 0.63 0.54 -7.06
N ALA A 195 0.94 -0.59 -6.42
CA ALA A 195 0.92 -0.70 -4.96
C ALA A 195 1.93 0.24 -4.31
N LEU A 196 3.16 0.30 -4.85
CA LEU A 196 4.19 1.22 -4.38
C LEU A 196 3.80 2.69 -4.65
N SER A 197 3.15 2.97 -5.79
CA SER A 197 2.65 4.31 -6.13
C SER A 197 1.56 4.77 -5.16
N LEU A 198 0.56 3.93 -4.89
CA LEU A 198 -0.47 4.18 -3.87
C LEU A 198 0.16 4.43 -2.48
N PHE A 199 1.16 3.61 -2.12
CA PHE A 199 1.86 3.77 -0.86
C PHE A 199 2.70 5.07 -0.80
N SER A 200 3.27 5.49 -1.93
CA SER A 200 3.97 6.78 -2.04
C SER A 200 2.99 7.94 -1.81
N VAL A 201 1.80 7.88 -2.40
CA VAL A 201 0.78 8.93 -2.28
C VAL A 201 0.23 9.01 -0.85
N VAL A 202 0.03 7.89 -0.15
CA VAL A 202 -0.43 7.96 1.26
C VAL A 202 0.65 8.54 2.19
N LEU A 203 1.93 8.26 1.93
CA LEU A 203 3.04 8.90 2.66
C LEU A 203 3.16 10.38 2.34
N PHE A 204 2.96 10.77 1.08
CA PHE A 204 2.89 12.17 0.66
C PHE A 204 1.72 12.92 1.31
N THR A 205 0.56 12.28 1.41
CA THR A 205 -0.61 12.81 2.12
C THR A 205 -0.30 13.02 3.60
N LEU A 206 0.38 12.04 4.24
CA LEU A 206 0.82 12.15 5.63
C LEU A 206 1.84 13.29 5.83
N HIS A 207 2.75 13.46 4.88
CA HIS A 207 3.71 14.57 4.88
C HIS A 207 2.99 15.92 4.77
N SER A 208 2.00 16.02 3.89
CA SER A 208 1.19 17.22 3.67
C SER A 208 0.29 17.58 4.85
N CYS A 209 0.04 16.63 5.78
CA CYS A 209 -0.64 16.88 7.05
C CYS A 209 0.25 17.54 8.12
N ARG A 210 1.55 17.78 7.86
CA ARG A 210 2.48 18.36 8.85
C ARG A 210 2.13 19.83 9.10
N ALA A 211 2.02 20.19 10.38
CA ALA A 211 1.94 21.59 10.79
C ALA A 211 3.26 22.34 10.47
N PRO A 212 3.22 23.66 10.23
CA PRO A 212 4.40 24.49 10.03
C PRO A 212 5.37 24.39 11.22
N ALA A 213 6.67 24.58 10.96
CA ALA A 213 7.74 24.41 11.94
C ALA A 213 7.53 25.31 13.18
N GLN A 214 7.96 24.84 14.36
CA GLN A 214 7.93 25.63 15.60
C GLN A 214 8.71 26.95 15.46
N ALA A 215 9.78 26.97 14.64
CA ALA A 215 10.52 28.18 14.30
C ALA A 215 9.63 29.26 13.66
N GLY A 216 8.67 28.87 12.81
CA GLY A 216 7.71 29.81 12.24
C GLY A 216 6.70 30.36 13.23
N LYS A 217 6.28 29.53 14.19
CA LYS A 217 5.43 29.97 15.30
C LYS A 217 6.13 30.97 16.21
N LEU A 218 7.43 30.83 16.42
CA LEU A 218 8.24 31.77 17.19
C LEU A 218 8.46 33.08 16.41
N ALA A 219 8.82 33.00 15.12
CA ALA A 219 9.00 34.16 14.26
C ALA A 219 7.70 35.00 14.11
N ALA A 220 6.55 34.35 13.90
CA ALA A 220 5.25 35.03 13.85
C ALA A 220 4.88 35.71 15.17
N ARG A 221 5.19 35.07 16.32
CA ARG A 221 4.97 35.67 17.65
C ARG A 221 5.88 36.88 17.90
N ILE A 222 7.12 36.86 17.42
CA ILE A 222 8.05 37.98 17.52
C ILE A 222 7.58 39.12 16.61
N GLY A 223 7.21 38.84 15.36
CA GLY A 223 6.68 39.84 14.42
C GLY A 223 5.41 40.54 14.91
N GLN A 224 4.48 39.80 15.52
CA GLN A 224 3.27 40.39 16.13
C GLN A 224 3.57 41.30 17.34
N ARG A 225 4.63 41.04 18.09
CA ARG A 225 5.03 41.91 19.22
C ARG A 225 5.72 43.19 18.76
N VAL A 226 6.47 43.13 17.66
CA VAL A 226 7.14 44.31 17.08
C VAL A 226 6.16 45.23 16.37
N ALA A 227 5.07 44.70 15.79
CA ALA A 227 4.05 45.50 15.12
C ALA A 227 3.08 46.25 16.07
N VAL A 228 3.13 45.97 17.38
CA VAL A 228 2.25 46.56 18.40
C VAL A 228 3.02 47.52 19.34
N ALA A 229 4.33 47.64 19.16
CA ALA A 229 5.21 48.59 19.87
C ALA A 229 5.54 49.79 18.97
#